data_AF-A0A511DXX2-F1
#
_entry.id   AF-A0A511DXX2-F1
#
_cell.length_a   1.000
_cell.length_b   1.000
_cell.length_c   1.000
_cell.angle_alpha   90.00
_cell.angle_beta   90.00
_cell.angle_gamma   90.00
#
_symmetry.space_group_name_H-M   'P 1'
#
loop_
_entity.id
_entity.type
_entity.pdbx_description
1 polymer ?
#
loop_
_entity_poly.entity_id
_entity_poly.type
_entity_poly.pdbx_seq_one_letter_code
_entity_poly.pdbx_strand_id
1 'polypeptide(L)'
;MKANVIYSWKTKNPSVEKLKAVADVLDVSVDYLLNDANEASLAADPTELSKNQRAIAKSIDPDISNDDCQAIIKIRHEIMKLRISN
;
A
#
# COMPACT_ATOMS: atom_id res chain seq x y z
N MET A 1 -23.54 -10.45 18.69
CA MET A 1 -22.94 -9.73 17.54
C MET A 1 -23.11 -10.60 16.30
N LYS A 2 -23.64 -10.08 15.18
CA LYS A 2 -23.78 -10.88 13.94
C LYS A 2 -22.38 -11.11 13.36
N ALA A 3 -21.97 -12.37 13.25
CA ALA A 3 -20.61 -12.77 12.87
C ALA A 3 -20.16 -12.32 11.47
N ASN A 4 -21.08 -11.84 10.61
CA ASN A 4 -20.83 -11.65 9.17
C ASN A 4 -21.13 -10.22 8.68
N VAL A 5 -21.01 -9.20 9.54
CA VAL A 5 -21.29 -7.80 9.14
C VAL A 5 -20.37 -7.33 8.01
N ILE A 6 -19.12 -7.77 7.99
CA ILE A 6 -18.15 -7.41 6.94
C ILE A 6 -18.62 -7.90 5.56
N TYR A 7 -19.24 -9.08 5.45
CA TYR A 7 -19.77 -9.58 4.18
C TYR A 7 -20.87 -8.70 3.59
N SER A 8 -21.64 -8.02 4.44
CA SER A 8 -22.67 -7.08 3.98
C SER A 8 -22.09 -5.84 3.31
N TRP A 9 -20.79 -5.55 3.49
CA TRP A 9 -20.15 -4.39 2.89
C TRP A 9 -19.93 -4.53 1.38
N LYS A 10 -20.11 -5.74 0.83
CA LYS A 10 -20.15 -5.97 -0.62
C LYS A 10 -21.30 -5.26 -1.32
N THR A 11 -22.40 -4.99 -0.59
CA THR A 11 -23.62 -4.39 -1.15
C THR A 11 -24.07 -3.15 -0.38
N LYS A 12 -23.34 -2.75 0.67
CA LYS A 12 -23.68 -1.63 1.55
C LYS A 12 -22.43 -0.87 1.92
N ASN A 13 -22.49 0.46 1.87
CA ASN A 13 -21.38 1.26 2.38
C ASN A 13 -21.30 1.17 3.91
N PRO A 14 -20.14 0.82 4.48
CA PRO A 14 -19.90 0.99 5.92
C PRO A 14 -19.87 2.46 6.32
N SER A 15 -20.15 2.74 7.59
CA SER A 15 -19.91 4.07 8.17
C SER A 15 -18.42 4.29 8.41
N VAL A 16 -18.00 5.55 8.46
CA VAL A 16 -16.60 5.96 8.72
C VAL A 16 -16.07 5.36 10.03
N GLU A 17 -16.89 5.31 11.08
CA GLU A 17 -16.52 4.71 12.36
C GLU A 17 -16.16 3.22 12.24
N LYS A 18 -16.88 2.48 11.39
CA LYS A 18 -16.63 1.06 11.15
C LYS A 18 -15.36 0.85 10.33
N LEU A 19 -15.11 1.71 9.34
CA LEU A 19 -13.87 1.70 8.57
C LEU A 19 -12.67 1.98 9.49
N LYS A 20 -12.79 2.96 10.38
CA LYS A 20 -11.75 3.29 11.37
C LYS A 20 -11.45 2.11 12.30
N ALA A 21 -12.47 1.47 12.85
CA ALA A 21 -12.28 0.31 13.72
C ALA A 21 -11.57 -0.87 13.01
N VAL A 22 -11.80 -1.06 11.71
CA VAL A 22 -11.09 -2.07 10.91
C VAL A 22 -9.66 -1.62 10.61
N ALA A 23 -9.45 -0.33 10.31
CA ALA A 23 -8.15 0.26 10.04
C ALA A 23 -7.21 0.12 11.25
N ASP A 24 -7.71 0.41 12.46
CA ASP A 24 -6.98 0.30 13.71
C ASP A 24 -6.56 -1.15 14.02
N VAL A 25 -7.41 -2.14 13.69
CA VAL A 25 -7.11 -3.58 13.89
C VAL A 25 -6.07 -4.09 12.90
N LEU A 26 -6.08 -3.56 11.68
CA LEU A 26 -5.17 -3.96 10.61
C LEU A 26 -3.88 -3.13 10.56
N ASP A 27 -3.76 -2.12 11.42
CA ASP A 27 -2.66 -1.14 11.46
C ASP A 27 -2.43 -0.47 10.08
N VAL A 28 -3.51 0.08 9.51
CA VAL A 28 -3.52 0.79 8.23
C VAL A 28 -4.30 2.11 8.34
N SER A 29 -4.18 2.98 7.34
CA SER A 29 -5.00 4.20 7.26
C SER A 29 -6.42 3.89 6.76
N VAL A 30 -7.41 4.72 7.15
CA VAL A 30 -8.78 4.62 6.61
C VAL A 30 -8.81 4.83 5.09
N ASP A 31 -7.95 5.71 4.59
CA ASP A 31 -7.77 5.98 3.16
C ASP A 31 -7.34 4.73 2.37
N TYR A 32 -6.44 3.93 2.96
CA TYR A 32 -6.01 2.65 2.39
C TYR A 32 -7.16 1.65 2.24
N LEU A 33 -8.17 1.66 3.12
CA LEU A 33 -9.34 0.79 3.04
C LEU A 33 -10.38 1.24 2.01
N LEU A 34 -10.36 2.52 1.64
CA LEU A 34 -11.29 3.14 0.70
C LEU A 34 -10.77 3.13 -0.74
N ASN A 35 -9.47 2.90 -0.93
CA ASN A 35 -8.88 2.82 -2.25
C ASN A 35 -9.36 1.55 -2.98
N ASP A 36 -10.07 1.73 -4.09
CA ASP A 36 -10.70 0.64 -4.83
C ASP A 36 -9.63 -0.23 -5.48
N ALA A 37 -9.66 -1.55 -5.23
CA ALA A 37 -8.67 -2.49 -5.77
C ALA A 37 -8.69 -2.61 -7.32
N ASN A 38 -9.62 -1.93 -8.00
CA ASN A 38 -9.62 -1.78 -9.45
C ASN A 38 -8.61 -0.72 -9.94
N GLU A 39 -8.12 0.15 -9.06
CA GLU A 39 -6.87 0.90 -9.22
C GLU A 39 -5.69 0.00 -8.85
N ALA A 40 -5.61 -1.14 -9.53
CA ALA A 40 -4.40 -1.95 -9.60
C ALA A 40 -3.28 -1.24 -10.39
N SER A 41 -3.39 0.07 -10.62
CA SER A 41 -2.34 0.93 -11.15
C SER A 41 -1.91 1.98 -10.12
N LEU A 42 -0.73 1.74 -9.51
CA LEU A 42 0.32 2.77 -9.46
C LEU A 42 0.08 4.04 -8.60
N ALA A 43 -0.78 4.01 -7.58
CA ALA A 43 -0.80 5.05 -6.54
C ALA A 43 -0.07 4.62 -5.24
N ALA A 44 0.72 3.54 -5.28
CA ALA A 44 1.91 3.54 -4.43
C ALA A 44 2.73 4.72 -4.95
N ASP A 45 2.84 5.77 -4.14
CA ASP A 45 3.73 6.88 -4.43
C ASP A 45 5.00 6.31 -5.07
N PRO A 46 5.47 6.78 -6.24
CA PRO A 46 6.72 6.33 -6.83
C PRO A 46 7.94 6.67 -5.96
N THR A 47 7.71 7.08 -4.70
CA THR A 47 8.66 7.26 -3.61
C THR A 47 8.46 6.26 -2.45
N GLU A 48 7.52 5.30 -2.54
CA GLU A 48 7.23 4.34 -1.47
C GLU A 48 7.50 2.88 -1.86
N LEU A 49 8.28 2.19 -1.02
CA LEU A 49 8.56 0.76 -1.16
C LEU A 49 7.36 -0.07 -0.68
N SER A 50 6.98 -1.09 -1.46
CA SER A 50 5.98 -2.06 -1.02
C SER A 50 6.46 -2.84 0.22
N LYS A 51 5.55 -3.39 1.04
CA LYS A 51 5.88 -4.07 2.31
C LYS A 51 6.97 -5.15 2.16
N ASN A 52 6.93 -5.95 1.10
CA ASN A 52 7.96 -6.95 0.77
C ASN A 52 9.29 -6.32 0.34
N GLN A 53 9.28 -5.22 -0.41
CA GLN A 53 10.51 -4.51 -0.78
C GLN A 53 11.19 -3.89 0.44
N ARG A 54 10.39 -3.34 1.37
CA ARG A 54 10.90 -2.80 2.64
C ARG A 54 11.51 -3.89 3.52
N ALA A 55 10.90 -5.08 3.56
CA ALA A 55 11.46 -6.22 4.27
C ALA A 55 12.79 -6.69 3.66
N ILE A 56 12.88 -6.76 2.33
CA ILE A 56 14.11 -7.12 1.61
C ILE A 56 15.21 -6.06 1.85
N ALA A 57 14.88 -4.77 1.74
CA ALA A 57 15.82 -3.68 1.97
C ALA A 57 16.43 -3.73 3.38
N LYS A 58 15.61 -3.85 4.42
CA LYS A 58 16.06 -3.96 5.82
C LYS A 58 16.87 -5.22 6.11
N SER A 59 16.67 -6.29 5.34
CA SER A 59 17.44 -7.53 5.50
C SER A 59 18.83 -7.47 4.85
N ILE A 60 19.02 -6.57 3.88
CA ILE A 60 20.30 -6.37 3.18
C ILE A 60 21.14 -5.33 3.92
N ASP A 61 20.51 -4.23 4.32
CA ASP A 61 21.15 -3.18 5.10
C ASP A 61 20.13 -2.66 6.14
N PRO A 62 20.30 -3.01 7.44
CA PRO A 62 19.39 -2.59 8.48
C PRO A 62 19.46 -1.08 8.77
N ASP A 63 20.55 -0.41 8.38
CA ASP A 63 20.77 1.03 8.58
C ASP A 63 20.41 1.86 7.34
N ILE A 64 19.81 1.24 6.31
CA ILE A 64 19.42 1.91 5.08
C ILE A 64 18.53 3.13 5.37
N SER A 65 18.99 4.31 4.94
CA SER A 65 18.28 5.56 5.19
C SER A 65 17.05 5.70 4.29
N ASN A 66 16.12 6.57 4.68
CA ASN A 66 14.95 6.87 3.85
C ASN A 66 15.36 7.47 2.49
N ASP A 67 16.42 8.28 2.47
CA ASP A 67 16.93 8.92 1.25
C ASP A 67 17.54 7.90 0.27
N ASP A 68 18.22 6.88 0.78
CA ASP A 68 18.76 5.78 -0.04
C ASP A 68 17.62 4.92 -0.61
N CYS A 69 16.57 4.68 0.18
CA CYS A 69 15.35 4.03 -0.32
C CYS A 69 14.74 4.85 -1.47
N GLN A 70 14.66 6.18 -1.34
CA GLN A 70 14.14 7.05 -2.40
C GLN A 70 14.96 6.97 -3.70
N ALA A 71 16.29 6.95 -3.58
CA ALA A 71 17.17 6.80 -4.74
C ALA A 71 16.93 5.49 -5.49
N ILE A 72 16.76 4.38 -4.76
CA ILE A 72 16.47 3.05 -5.34
C ILE A 72 15.12 3.04 -6.07
N ILE A 73 14.10 3.68 -5.50
CA ILE A 73 12.77 3.71 -6.11
C ILE A 73 12.79 4.54 -7.40
N LYS A 74 13.50 5.68 -7.40
CA LYS A 74 13.68 6.50 -8.61
C LYS A 74 14.36 5.73 -9.73
N ILE A 75 15.44 4.99 -9.43
CA ILE A 75 16.15 4.16 -10.43
C ILE A 75 15.24 3.06 -10.98
N ARG A 76 14.51 2.35 -10.12
CA ARG A 76 13.53 1.32 -10.53
C ARG A 76 12.47 1.88 -11.47
N HIS A 77 11.96 3.07 -11.18
CA HIS A 77 10.92 3.72 -11.96
C HIS A 77 11.41 4.08 -13.37
N GLU A 78 12.63 4.60 -13.49
CA GLU A 78 13.25 4.89 -14.79
C GLU A 78 13.48 3.61 -15.62
N ILE A 79 13.94 2.52 -15.00
CA ILE A 79 14.07 1.21 -15.67
C ILE A 79 12.71 0.69 -16.17
N MET A 80 11.64 0.88 -15.40
CA MET A 80 10.31 0.44 -15.79
C MET A 80 9.77 1.25 -16.98
N LYS A 81 10.00 2.57 -17.02
CA LYS A 81 9.67 3.40 -18.19
C LYS A 81 10.37 2.89 -19.46
N LEU A 82 11.68 2.64 -19.37
CA LEU A 82 12.48 2.18 -20.51
C LEU A 82 12.02 0.82 -21.06
N ARG A 83 11.54 -0.08 -20.19
CA ARG A 83 11.00 -1.38 -20.61
C ARG A 83 9.67 -1.28 -21.35
N ILE A 84 8.86 -0.25 -21.06
CA ILE A 84 7.56 -0.05 -21.68
C ILE A 84 7.69 0.74 -23.00
N SER A 85 8.78 1.51 -23.15
CA SER A 85 9.05 2.34 -24.34
C SER A 85 9.80 1.64 -25.48
N ASN A 86 10.10 0.34 -25.37
CA ASN A 86 10.88 -0.45 -26.34
C ASN A 86 10.11 -1.73 -26.70
#